data_AF-A0A7Y5BXD7-F1
#
_entry.id   AF-A0A7Y5BXD7-F1
#
_cell.length_a   1.000
_cell.length_b   1.000
_cell.length_c   1.000
_cell.angle_alpha   90.00
_cell.angle_beta   90.00
_cell.angle_gamma   90.00
#
_symmetry.space_group_name_H-M   'P 1'
#
loop_
_entity.id
_entity.type
_entity.pdbx_description
1 polymer ?
#
loop_
_entity_poly.entity_id
_entity_poly.type
_entity_poly.pdbx_seq_one_letter_code
_entity_poly.pdbx_strand_id
1 'polypeptide(L)'
;MFGKKLPDGVVEGVRYEASGQVEWVRMFQRRGATYSDWMLVKRPALIEMLKADKRVFAGERIEYEASTFKLGPALKVIERGGKEVLVTGENLAEKDRLDGVPVV
;
A
#
# COMPACT_ATOMS: atom_id res chain seq x y z
N MET A 1 -11.46 -6.85 -24.61
CA MET A 1 -10.86 -7.53 -23.44
C MET A 1 -9.93 -6.53 -22.75
N PHE A 2 -10.43 -5.76 -21.77
CA PHE A 2 -9.56 -4.82 -21.05
C PHE A 2 -8.70 -5.64 -20.09
N GLY A 3 -7.41 -5.75 -20.39
CA GLY A 3 -6.45 -6.43 -19.52
C GLY A 3 -6.50 -5.88 -18.09
N LYS A 4 -6.20 -6.75 -17.11
CA LYS A 4 -6.17 -6.41 -15.69
C LYS A 4 -5.36 -5.11 -15.50
N LYS A 5 -6.04 -4.01 -15.15
CA LYS A 5 -5.40 -2.69 -15.02
C LYS A 5 -4.26 -2.77 -14.00
N LEU A 6 -3.08 -2.25 -14.32
CA LEU A 6 -1.91 -2.16 -13.42
C LEU A 6 -2.24 -1.33 -12.16
N PRO A 7 -1.86 -1.79 -10.96
CA PRO A 7 -1.99 -1.03 -9.71
C PRO A 7 -1.54 0.43 -9.82
N ASP A 8 -2.17 1.31 -9.05
CA ASP A 8 -1.75 2.71 -8.97
C ASP A 8 -0.55 2.89 -8.02
N GLY A 9 -0.37 1.95 -7.08
CA GLY A 9 0.82 1.84 -6.25
C GLY A 9 1.05 0.44 -5.69
N VAL A 10 2.31 0.13 -5.39
CA VAL A 10 2.72 -1.12 -4.73
C VAL A 10 3.54 -0.77 -3.49
N VAL A 11 3.07 -1.18 -2.32
CA VAL A 11 3.73 -1.02 -1.03
C VAL A 11 4.59 -2.25 -0.75
N GLU A 12 5.89 -2.01 -0.59
CA GLU A 12 6.90 -3.05 -0.40
C GLU A 12 7.42 -3.10 1.04
N GLY A 13 7.28 -2.02 1.80
CA GLY A 13 7.70 -1.98 3.20
C GLY A 13 6.87 -0.98 3.99
N VAL A 14 6.77 -1.19 5.30
CA VAL A 14 6.05 -0.31 6.21
C VAL A 14 6.89 -0.03 7.44
N ARG A 15 6.84 1.21 7.92
CA ARG A 15 7.31 1.56 9.26
C ARG A 15 6.14 2.03 10.10
N TYR A 16 6.09 1.56 11.34
CA TYR A 16 5.10 1.96 12.32
C TYR A 16 5.72 2.86 13.38
N GLU A 17 4.93 3.80 13.88
CA GLU A 17 5.23 4.51 15.12
C GLU A 17 5.07 3.58 16.33
N ALA A 18 5.60 3.99 17.49
CA ALA A 18 5.38 3.28 18.75
C ALA A 18 3.89 3.17 19.14
N SER A 19 3.04 4.05 18.61
CA SER A 19 1.57 4.03 18.78
C SER A 19 0.89 2.85 18.05
N GLY A 20 1.59 2.24 17.08
CA GLY A 20 1.07 1.24 16.16
C GLY A 20 0.39 1.84 14.92
N GLN A 21 0.48 3.16 14.71
CA GLN A 21 0.07 3.77 13.44
C GLN A 21 1.19 3.67 12.41
N VAL A 22 0.83 3.61 11.13
CA VAL A 22 1.82 3.73 10.05
C VAL A 22 2.47 5.10 10.14
N GLU A 23 3.80 5.13 10.22
CA GLU A 23 4.57 6.37 10.08
C GLU A 23 4.71 6.70 8.59
N TRP A 24 5.19 5.72 7.82
CA TRP A 24 5.29 5.76 6.37
C TRP A 24 5.33 4.37 5.75
N VAL A 25 5.06 4.31 4.45
CA VAL A 25 5.28 3.12 3.61
C VAL A 25 6.36 3.38 2.56
N ARG A 26 7.19 2.38 2.27
CA ARG A 26 8.02 2.36 1.06
C ARG A 26 7.16 1.83 -0.08
N MET A 27 6.97 2.62 -1.11
CA MET A 27 6.10 2.26 -2.23
C MET A 27 6.66 2.65 -3.59
N PHE A 28 6.20 1.95 -4.63
CA PHE A 28 6.36 2.34 -6.02
C PHE A 28 5.04 2.92 -6.53
N GLN A 29 5.10 4.08 -7.20
CA GLN A 29 3.91 4.73 -7.75
C GLN A 29 3.85 4.55 -9.26
N ARG A 30 2.68 4.24 -9.79
CA ARG A 30 2.50 4.11 -11.24
C ARG A 30 2.67 5.45 -11.95
N ARG A 31 3.46 5.45 -13.03
CA ARG A 31 3.67 6.57 -13.96
C ARG A 31 3.43 6.08 -15.39
N GLY A 32 2.19 6.21 -15.87
CA GLY A 32 1.79 5.73 -17.19
C GLY A 32 1.84 4.19 -17.28
N ALA A 33 2.77 3.66 -18.09
CA ALA A 33 2.98 2.23 -18.27
C ALA A 33 4.10 1.64 -17.37
N THR A 34 4.81 2.48 -16.63
CA THR A 34 5.90 2.09 -15.72
C THR A 34 5.61 2.51 -14.29
N TYR A 35 6.53 2.24 -13.36
CA TYR A 35 6.49 2.74 -11.99
C TYR A 35 7.69 3.65 -11.71
N SER A 36 7.57 4.49 -10.68
CA SER A 36 8.68 5.23 -10.12
C SER A 36 9.73 4.31 -9.51
N ASP A 37 10.83 4.90 -9.04
CA ASP A 37 11.64 4.28 -7.98
C ASP A 37 10.82 4.17 -6.69
N TRP A 38 11.40 3.55 -5.67
CA TRP A 38 10.75 3.52 -4.37
C TRP A 38 10.72 4.94 -3.76
N MET A 39 9.63 5.26 -3.08
CA MET A 39 9.43 6.51 -2.36
C MET A 39 8.83 6.23 -0.99
N LEU A 40 9.12 7.11 -0.03
CA LEU A 40 8.49 7.07 1.29
C LEU A 40 7.21 7.91 1.25
N VAL A 41 6.07 7.28 1.55
CA VAL A 41 4.77 7.94 1.62
C VAL A 41 4.26 7.90 3.04
N LYS A 42 4.05 9.08 3.62
CA LYS A 42 3.50 9.23 4.97
C LYS A 42 2.04 8.82 5.01
N ARG A 43 1.58 8.39 6.17
CA ARG A 43 0.20 7.94 6.41
C ARG A 43 -0.89 8.87 5.86
N PRO A 44 -0.88 10.21 6.05
CA PRO A 44 -1.94 11.07 5.54
C PRO A 44 -2.09 11.00 4.02
N ALA A 45 -0.97 11.04 3.29
CA ALA A 45 -0.98 10.96 1.83
C ALA A 45 -1.43 9.57 1.33
N LEU A 46 -1.05 8.50 2.03
CA LEU A 46 -1.52 7.14 1.71
C LEU A 46 -3.05 7.03 1.88
N ILE A 47 -3.60 7.61 2.95
CA ILE A 47 -5.06 7.63 3.19
C ILE A 47 -5.78 8.43 2.11
N GLU A 48 -5.27 9.61 1.75
CA GLU A 48 -5.82 10.42 0.66
C GLU A 48 -5.85 9.64 -0.66
N MET A 49 -4.77 8.92 -0.99
CA MET A 49 -4.74 8.06 -2.18
C MET A 49 -5.82 6.99 -2.14
N LEU A 50 -5.94 6.27 -1.02
CA LEU A 50 -6.90 5.17 -0.88
C LEU A 50 -8.36 5.68 -0.92
N LYS A 51 -8.64 6.83 -0.32
CA LYS A 51 -9.96 7.48 -0.40
C LYS A 51 -10.27 8.03 -1.79
N ALA A 52 -9.26 8.38 -2.56
CA ALA A 52 -9.39 8.75 -3.97
C ALA A 52 -9.50 7.53 -4.91
N ASP A 53 -9.87 6.36 -4.39
CA ASP A 53 -10.05 5.10 -5.11
C ASP A 53 -8.80 4.63 -5.87
N LYS A 54 -7.60 5.04 -5.42
CA LYS A 54 -6.34 4.53 -5.96
C LYS A 54 -6.14 3.09 -5.52
N ARG A 55 -5.84 2.22 -6.47
CA ARG A 55 -5.65 0.80 -6.21
C ARG A 55 -4.22 0.54 -5.78
N VAL A 56 -4.00 0.56 -4.48
CA VAL A 56 -2.70 0.29 -3.86
C VAL A 56 -2.69 -1.13 -3.30
N PHE A 57 -1.61 -1.86 -3.54
CA PHE A 57 -1.45 -3.26 -3.11
C PHE A 57 -0.18 -3.44 -2.29
N ALA A 58 -0.19 -4.38 -1.36
CA ALA A 58 1.04 -4.95 -0.83
C ALA A 58 1.74 -5.72 -1.96
N GLY A 59 3.06 -5.78 -1.97
CA GLY A 59 3.78 -6.60 -2.93
C GLY A 59 5.28 -6.39 -2.93
N GLU A 60 5.94 -7.16 -3.77
CA GLU A 60 7.40 -7.18 -3.91
C GLU A 60 7.77 -7.06 -5.38
N ARG A 61 8.79 -6.27 -5.69
CA ARG A 61 9.33 -6.21 -7.06
C ARG A 61 10.02 -7.53 -7.38
N ILE A 62 9.73 -8.09 -8.56
CA ILE A 62 10.44 -9.28 -9.04
C ILE A 62 11.79 -8.83 -9.60
N GLU A 63 12.87 -9.35 -9.03
CA GLU A 63 14.23 -9.04 -9.47
C GLU A 63 14.41 -9.37 -10.96
N TYR A 64 15.13 -8.52 -11.68
CA TYR A 64 15.38 -8.63 -13.13
C TYR A 64 14.13 -8.54 -14.04
N GLU A 65 12.92 -8.33 -13.51
CA GLU A 65 11.69 -8.15 -14.30
C GLU A 65 11.18 -6.69 -14.31
N ALA A 66 12.09 -5.72 -14.28
CA ALA A 66 11.79 -4.29 -14.41
C ALA A 66 10.66 -3.78 -13.48
N SER A 67 9.48 -3.48 -14.03
CA SER A 67 8.30 -2.94 -13.33
C SER A 67 7.26 -4.03 -12.99
N THR A 68 7.70 -5.27 -12.89
CA THR A 68 6.85 -6.40 -12.51
C THR A 68 6.91 -6.63 -11.01
N PHE A 69 5.74 -6.92 -10.44
CA PHE A 69 5.57 -7.11 -9.00
C PHE A 69 4.78 -8.40 -8.74
N LYS A 70 5.18 -9.12 -7.70
CA LYS A 70 4.35 -10.12 -7.06
C LYS A 70 3.38 -9.40 -6.13
N LEU A 71 2.12 -9.29 -6.56
CA LEU A 71 1.09 -8.58 -5.79
C LEU A 71 0.51 -9.47 -4.68
N GLY A 72 0.41 -8.88 -3.50
CA GLY A 72 -0.34 -9.37 -2.34
C GLY A 72 -1.73 -8.72 -2.26
N PRO A 73 -2.32 -8.66 -1.05
CA PRO A 73 -3.64 -8.06 -0.85
C PRO A 73 -3.67 -6.55 -1.14
N ALA A 74 -4.85 -6.05 -1.52
CA ALA A 74 -5.08 -4.61 -1.65
C ALA A 74 -5.04 -3.91 -0.29
N LEU A 75 -4.53 -2.69 -0.23
CA LEU A 75 -4.65 -1.84 0.94
C LEU A 75 -6.02 -1.16 0.93
N LYS A 76 -6.57 -0.94 2.12
CA LYS A 76 -7.83 -0.22 2.33
C LYS A 76 -7.74 0.63 3.59
N VAL A 77 -8.58 1.67 3.63
CA VAL A 77 -8.90 2.40 4.86
C VAL A 77 -10.25 1.88 5.35
N ILE A 78 -10.30 1.46 6.60
CA ILE A 78 -11.55 1.14 7.30
C ILE A 78 -11.75 2.12 8.45
N GLU A 79 -12.98 2.20 8.95
CA GLU A 79 -13.30 2.98 10.13
C GLU A 79 -13.53 2.07 11.34
N ARG A 80 -12.88 2.38 12.46
CA ARG A 80 -13.02 1.68 13.75
C ARG A 80 -13.08 2.70 14.87
N GLY A 81 -14.18 2.72 15.62
CA GLY A 81 -14.35 3.64 16.75
C GLY A 81 -14.13 5.12 16.38
N GLY A 82 -14.59 5.54 15.19
CA GLY A 82 -14.42 6.92 14.70
C GLY A 82 -13.00 7.26 14.23
N LYS A 83 -12.13 6.27 14.07
CA LYS A 83 -10.75 6.44 13.59
C LYS A 83 -10.53 5.66 12.31
N GLU A 84 -9.74 6.24 11.42
CA GLU A 84 -9.26 5.58 10.21
C GLU A 84 -8.18 4.58 10.56
N VAL A 85 -8.30 3.38 10.00
CA VAL A 85 -7.35 2.29 10.19
C VAL A 85 -6.93 1.75 8.82
N LEU A 86 -5.62 1.68 8.58
CA LEU A 86 -5.04 1.13 7.37
C LEU A 86 -4.91 -0.39 7.48
N VAL A 87 -5.50 -1.13 6.56
CA VAL A 87 -5.47 -2.59 6.55
C VAL A 87 -5.17 -3.16 5.17
N THR A 88 -4.79 -4.43 5.12
CA THR A 88 -4.70 -5.22 3.90
C THR A 88 -5.84 -6.22 3.78
N GLY A 89 -6.41 -6.37 2.59
CA GLY A 89 -7.47 -7.34 2.30
C GLY A 89 -8.77 -7.04 3.02
N GLU A 90 -9.30 -8.04 3.72
CA GLU A 90 -10.53 -7.94 4.55
C GLU A 90 -10.22 -7.93 6.06
N ASN A 91 -8.98 -7.58 6.44
CA ASN A 91 -8.61 -7.50 7.85
C ASN A 91 -9.45 -6.43 8.57
N LEU A 92 -9.95 -6.76 9.77
CA LEU A 92 -10.82 -5.91 10.59
C LEU A 92 -10.08 -5.36 11.83
N ALA A 93 -8.75 -5.28 11.79
CA ALA A 93 -7.91 -4.86 12.91
C ALA A 93 -8.33 -3.53 13.56
N GLU A 94 -8.06 -3.41 14.86
CA GLU A 94 -8.33 -2.21 15.67
C GLU A 94 -7.28 -1.09 15.47
N LYS A 95 -6.14 -1.42 14.85
CA LYS A 95 -5.02 -0.51 14.58
C LYS A 95 -4.45 -0.80 13.20
N ASP A 96 -3.65 0.13 12.68
CA ASP A 96 -3.06 -0.03 11.36
C ASP A 96 -2.29 -1.36 11.29
N ARG A 97 -2.58 -2.16 10.26
CA ARG A 97 -2.02 -3.49 10.09
C ARG A 97 -1.98 -3.87 8.61
N LEU A 98 -0.78 -3.78 8.04
CA LEU A 98 -0.51 -4.14 6.65
C LEU A 98 0.11 -5.54 6.57
N ASP A 99 -0.72 -6.58 6.59
CA ASP A 99 -0.27 -7.97 6.46
C ASP A 99 0.36 -8.21 5.08
N GLY A 100 1.45 -8.98 5.04
CA GLY A 100 2.20 -9.23 3.81
C GLY A 100 3.10 -8.05 3.37
N VAL A 101 3.20 -7.00 4.18
CA VAL A 101 4.18 -5.92 4.02
C VAL A 101 5.27 -6.06 5.09
N PRO A 102 6.54 -6.28 4.72
CA PRO A 102 7.67 -6.29 5.65
C PRO A 102 7.76 -5.02 6.50
N VAL A 103 8.02 -5.18 7.80
CA VAL A 103 8.32 -4.07 8.71
C VAL A 103 9.78 -3.67 8.58
N VAL A 104 10.05 -2.37 8.45
CA VAL A 104 11.38 -1.77 8.30
C VAL A 104 11.81 -1.06 9.57
#